data_AF-A0A1E4HF36-F1
#
_entry.id   AF-A0A1E4HF36-F1
#
_cell.length_a   1.000
_cell.length_b   1.000
_cell.length_c   1.000
_cell.angle_alpha   90.00
_cell.angle_beta   90.00
_cell.angle_gamma   90.00
#
_symmetry.space_group_name_H-M   'P 1'
#
loop_
_entity.id
_entity.type
_entity.pdbx_description
1 polymer ?
#
loop_
_entity_poly.entity_id
_entity_poly.type
_entity_poly.pdbx_seq_one_letter_code
_entity_poly.pdbx_strand_id
1 'polypeptide(L)'
;MVLALAFALPGVVSASEGGFRHNVLMRGQVLEKQDEKLVVCVGQADGAQVGQVLEVIRHKRRARNPRGGPRYRREAVGQVRIVELFDSHYAEAEVISGTPKVNDTVELIRP
;
A
#
# COMPACT_ATOMS: atom_id res chain seq x y z
N MET A 1 -31.88 -16.44 57.01
CA MET A 1 -32.03 -16.14 55.57
C MET A 1 -31.08 -15.01 55.24
N VAL A 2 -30.01 -15.27 54.51
CA VAL A 2 -29.04 -14.25 54.10
C VAL A 2 -29.37 -13.87 52.66
N LEU A 3 -29.78 -12.62 52.45
CA LEU A 3 -30.06 -12.05 51.13
C LEU A 3 -28.73 -11.55 50.55
N ALA A 4 -28.12 -12.32 49.66
CA ALA A 4 -26.92 -11.91 48.95
C ALA A 4 -27.32 -10.97 47.79
N LEU A 5 -26.96 -9.70 47.91
CA LEU A 5 -27.15 -8.69 46.87
C LEU A 5 -26.03 -8.85 45.83
N ALA A 6 -26.36 -9.39 44.65
CA ALA A 6 -25.41 -9.55 43.56
C ALA A 6 -25.09 -8.19 42.90
N PHE A 7 -23.85 -7.74 43.03
CA PHE A 7 -23.31 -6.60 42.29
C PHE A 7 -23.10 -7.00 40.82
N ALA A 8 -23.92 -6.47 39.90
CA ALA A 8 -23.67 -6.56 38.47
C ALA A 8 -22.68 -5.46 38.07
N LEU A 9 -21.42 -5.83 37.82
CA LEU A 9 -20.44 -4.93 37.21
C LEU A 9 -20.82 -4.71 35.74
N PRO A 10 -20.95 -3.47 35.25
CA PRO A 10 -21.08 -3.22 33.81
C PRO A 10 -19.78 -3.65 33.12
N GLY A 11 -19.86 -4.71 32.33
CA GLY A 11 -18.76 -5.14 31.48
C GLY A 11 -18.43 -4.04 30.48
N VAL A 12 -17.22 -3.48 30.56
CA VAL A 12 -16.67 -2.66 29.49
C VAL A 12 -16.41 -3.58 28.31
N VAL A 13 -17.28 -3.52 27.30
CA VAL A 13 -16.97 -4.11 25.99
C VAL A 13 -15.88 -3.23 25.40
N SER A 14 -14.63 -3.71 25.49
CA SER A 14 -13.56 -3.19 24.64
C SER A 14 -13.93 -3.57 23.20
N ALA A 15 -14.46 -2.62 22.45
CA ALA A 15 -14.51 -2.72 21.02
C ALA A 15 -13.06 -2.65 20.55
N SER A 16 -12.45 -3.80 20.23
CA SER A 16 -11.25 -3.79 19.42
C SER A 16 -11.65 -3.12 18.11
N GLU A 17 -11.22 -1.88 17.90
CA GLU A 17 -11.22 -1.29 16.56
C GLU A 17 -10.59 -2.33 15.65
N GLY A 18 -11.35 -2.79 14.65
CA GLY A 18 -10.95 -3.87 13.77
C GLY A 18 -9.54 -3.58 13.26
N GLY A 19 -8.56 -4.31 13.81
CA GLY A 19 -7.16 -4.07 13.51
C GLY A 19 -7.00 -3.99 12.01
N PHE A 20 -6.30 -2.95 11.55
CA PHE A 20 -6.01 -2.70 10.15
C PHE A 20 -5.11 -3.82 9.60
N ARG A 21 -5.68 -5.01 9.43
CA ARG A 21 -5.03 -6.19 8.87
C ARG A 21 -5.18 -6.17 7.35
N HIS A 22 -4.89 -5.03 6.75
CA HIS A 22 -4.49 -4.99 5.34
C HIS A 22 -2.97 -5.19 5.32
N ASN A 23 -2.61 -6.47 5.47
CA ASN A 23 -1.30 -7.11 5.37
C ASN A 23 -0.14 -6.22 4.89
N VAL A 24 0.82 -5.90 5.78
CA VAL A 24 2.29 -5.74 5.58
C VAL A 24 2.78 -4.92 4.37
N LEU A 25 1.92 -4.37 3.52
CA LEU A 25 2.26 -3.88 2.20
C LEU A 25 1.65 -2.49 2.01
N MET A 26 2.51 -1.49 1.95
CA MET A 26 2.13 -0.12 1.59
C MET A 26 2.09 0.01 0.07
N ARG A 27 1.20 0.87 -0.42
CA ARG A 27 1.01 1.12 -1.84
C ARG A 27 0.94 2.60 -2.12
N GLY A 28 1.79 3.06 -3.02
CA GLY A 28 1.75 4.40 -3.59
C GLY A 28 1.46 4.37 -5.08
N GLN A 29 1.42 5.54 -5.70
CA GLN A 29 1.32 5.67 -7.15
C GLN A 29 2.51 6.45 -7.70
N VAL A 30 2.86 6.17 -8.95
CA VAL A 30 3.72 7.06 -9.75
C VAL A 30 2.92 8.32 -10.07
N LEU A 31 3.38 9.46 -9.57
CA LEU A 31 2.75 10.77 -9.74
C LEU A 31 3.29 11.49 -10.98
N GLU A 32 4.59 11.34 -11.23
CA GLU A 32 5.31 11.97 -12.33
C GLU A 32 6.33 11.01 -12.93
N LYS A 33 6.61 11.16 -14.22
CA LYS A 33 7.68 10.46 -14.94
C LYS A 33 8.37 11.42 -15.90
N GLN A 34 9.68 11.60 -15.71
CA GLN A 34 10.57 12.29 -16.64
C GLN A 34 11.73 11.35 -16.98
N ASP A 35 11.75 10.83 -18.21
CA ASP A 35 12.70 9.81 -18.64
C ASP A 35 12.73 8.58 -17.70
N GLU A 36 13.87 8.30 -17.08
CA GLU A 36 14.08 7.21 -16.12
C GLU A 36 13.80 7.63 -14.66
N LYS A 37 13.43 8.89 -14.42
CA LYS A 37 13.12 9.43 -13.08
C LYS A 37 11.62 9.49 -12.83
N LEU A 38 11.22 9.15 -11.61
CA LEU A 38 9.83 9.13 -11.16
C LEU A 38 9.68 9.86 -9.83
N VAL A 39 8.53 10.48 -9.64
CA VAL A 39 8.04 10.84 -8.30
C VAL A 39 6.99 9.81 -7.90
N VAL A 40 7.14 9.24 -6.71
CA VAL A 40 6.24 8.19 -6.18
C VAL A 40 5.64 8.60 -4.83
N CYS A 41 4.37 8.26 -4.63
CA CYS A 41 3.64 8.45 -3.37
C CYS A 41 3.95 7.32 -2.38
N VAL A 42 5.24 7.09 -2.12
CA VAL A 42 5.72 6.19 -1.06
C VAL A 42 6.91 6.89 -0.41
N GLY A 43 6.71 7.41 0.81
CA GLY A 43 7.71 8.21 1.52
C GLY A 43 8.13 7.62 2.87
N GLN A 44 8.73 8.46 3.71
CA GLN A 44 9.20 8.06 5.04
C GLN A 44 8.07 7.51 5.93
N ALA A 45 6.87 8.09 5.87
CA ALA A 45 5.71 7.65 6.66
C ALA A 45 5.22 6.24 6.26
N ASP A 46 5.51 5.84 5.02
CA ASP A 46 5.21 4.49 4.51
C ASP A 46 6.31 3.47 4.86
N GLY A 47 7.48 3.96 5.32
CA GLY A 47 8.65 3.15 5.63
C GLY A 47 9.63 2.97 4.47
N ALA A 48 9.59 3.84 3.45
CA ALA A 48 10.56 3.81 2.36
C ALA A 48 11.97 4.15 2.83
N GLN A 49 12.97 3.56 2.17
CA GLN A 49 14.39 3.80 2.43
C GLN A 49 15.12 4.08 1.13
N VAL A 50 16.09 4.99 1.15
CA VAL A 50 16.98 5.23 0.01
C VAL A 50 17.74 3.94 -0.33
N GLY A 51 17.84 3.63 -1.61
CA GLY A 51 18.42 2.40 -2.14
C GLY A 51 17.45 1.22 -2.21
N GLN A 52 16.26 1.31 -1.59
CA GLN A 52 15.25 0.26 -1.63
C GLN A 52 14.72 0.08 -3.05
N VAL A 53 14.59 -1.17 -3.49
CA VAL A 53 13.99 -1.53 -4.78
C VAL A 53 12.55 -1.96 -4.57
N LEU A 54 11.63 -1.35 -5.31
CA LEU A 54 10.19 -1.54 -5.20
C LEU A 54 9.60 -2.04 -6.52
N GLU A 55 8.61 -2.93 -6.42
CA GLU A 55 7.86 -3.45 -7.57
C GLU A 55 6.82 -2.43 -8.06
N VAL A 56 6.70 -2.30 -9.38
CA VAL A 56 5.69 -1.44 -10.01
C VAL A 56 4.62 -2.29 -10.69
N ILE A 57 3.38 -2.07 -10.29
CA ILE A 57 2.20 -2.82 -10.71
C ILE A 57 1.26 -1.93 -11.52
N ARG A 58 0.91 -2.37 -12.73
CA ARG A 58 -0.15 -1.77 -13.54
C ARG A 58 -1.46 -2.51 -13.37
N HIS A 59 -2.53 -1.77 -13.10
CA HIS A 59 -3.88 -2.31 -12.98
C HIS A 59 -4.62 -2.18 -14.31
N LYS A 60 -4.85 -3.31 -15.00
CA LYS A 60 -5.59 -3.33 -16.27
C LYS A 60 -7.01 -3.85 -16.09
N ARG A 61 -7.99 -3.16 -16.68
CA ARG A 61 -9.37 -3.63 -16.73
C ARG A 61 -9.44 -4.91 -17.55
N ARG A 62 -10.00 -5.97 -16.98
CA ARG A 62 -10.29 -7.21 -17.70
C ARG A 62 -11.51 -7.02 -18.60
N ALA A 63 -11.59 -7.79 -19.68
CA ALA A 63 -12.83 -7.92 -20.44
C ALA A 63 -13.96 -8.37 -19.52
N ARG A 64 -15.19 -7.90 -19.78
CA ARG A 64 -16.36 -8.24 -18.97
C ARG A 64 -16.60 -9.75 -19.04
N ASN A 65 -16.51 -10.44 -17.90
CA ASN A 65 -16.85 -11.85 -17.81
C ASN A 65 -18.33 -11.99 -17.44
N PRO A 66 -19.17 -12.62 -18.31
CA PRO A 66 -20.58 -12.88 -18.00
C PRO A 66 -20.79 -13.71 -16.73
N ARG A 67 -19.80 -14.54 -16.38
CA ARG A 67 -19.82 -15.40 -15.17
C ARG A 67 -19.30 -14.70 -13.90
N GLY A 68 -19.08 -13.38 -13.96
CA GLY A 68 -18.51 -12.63 -12.84
C GLY A 68 -17.00 -12.78 -12.66
N GLY A 69 -16.46 -12.19 -11.60
CA GLY A 69 -15.02 -12.24 -11.26
C GLY A 69 -14.35 -10.85 -11.19
N PRO A 70 -13.03 -10.81 -10.85
CA PRO A 70 -12.31 -9.56 -10.67
C PRO A 70 -12.31 -8.71 -11.94
N ARG A 71 -12.71 -7.44 -11.81
CA ARG A 71 -12.77 -6.49 -12.93
C ARG A 71 -11.39 -6.03 -13.40
N TYR A 72 -10.36 -6.21 -12.58
CA TYR A 72 -8.99 -5.78 -12.86
C TYR A 72 -8.01 -6.95 -12.74
N ARG A 73 -6.92 -6.86 -13.50
CA ARG A 73 -5.72 -7.69 -13.35
C ARG A 73 -4.56 -6.78 -12.94
N ARG A 74 -3.67 -7.33 -12.12
CA ARG A 74 -2.39 -6.74 -11.74
C ARG A 74 -1.31 -7.29 -12.67
N GLU A 75 -0.48 -6.42 -13.21
CA GLU A 75 0.66 -6.78 -14.06
C GLU A 75 1.91 -6.12 -13.50
N ALA A 76 2.97 -6.89 -13.22
CA ALA A 76 4.26 -6.31 -12.91
C ALA A 76 4.84 -5.69 -14.18
N VAL A 77 5.15 -4.39 -14.13
CA VAL A 77 5.56 -3.59 -15.30
C VAL A 77 6.96 -2.99 -15.16
N GLY A 78 7.60 -3.15 -14.01
CA GLY A 78 8.96 -2.70 -13.77
C GLY A 78 9.35 -2.72 -12.30
N GLN A 79 10.60 -2.31 -12.06
CA GLN A 79 11.14 -2.07 -10.73
C GLN A 79 11.78 -0.69 -10.69
N VAL A 80 11.69 -0.05 -9.53
CA VAL A 80 12.24 1.28 -9.28
C VAL A 80 13.08 1.27 -8.01
N ARG A 81 14.13 2.09 -7.98
CA ARG A 81 14.98 2.31 -6.80
C ARG A 81 14.65 3.66 -6.20
N ILE A 82 14.36 3.72 -4.90
CA ILE A 82 14.25 5.00 -4.19
C ILE A 82 15.65 5.63 -4.14
N VAL A 83 15.78 6.86 -4.65
CA VAL A 83 17.06 7.60 -4.66
C VAL A 83 17.06 8.77 -3.69
N GLU A 84 15.89 9.35 -3.41
CA GLU A 84 15.74 10.44 -2.45
C GLU A 84 14.36 10.38 -1.78
N LEU A 85 14.33 10.67 -0.47
CA LEU A 85 13.11 10.93 0.28
C LEU A 85 13.06 12.44 0.54
N PHE A 86 12.16 13.15 -0.14
CA PHE A 86 12.08 14.62 -0.01
C PHE A 86 10.85 15.10 0.77
N ASP A 87 9.93 14.20 1.12
CA ASP A 87 8.83 14.44 2.07
C ASP A 87 8.39 13.13 2.76
N SER A 88 7.53 13.22 3.78
CA SER A 88 6.96 12.08 4.49
C SER A 88 6.15 11.16 3.59
N HIS A 89 5.59 11.68 2.49
CA HIS A 89 4.74 10.92 1.55
C HIS A 89 5.39 10.64 0.19
N TYR A 90 6.49 11.32 -0.12
CA TYR A 90 7.01 11.36 -1.49
C TYR A 90 8.49 11.03 -1.55
N ALA A 91 8.84 10.34 -2.63
CA ALA A 91 10.21 9.98 -2.95
C ALA A 91 10.50 10.16 -4.43
N GLU A 92 11.74 10.51 -4.75
CA GLU A 92 12.29 10.35 -6.09
C GLU A 92 12.77 8.91 -6.25
N ALA A 93 12.45 8.32 -7.39
CA ALA A 93 12.87 6.97 -7.74
C ALA A 93 13.39 6.90 -9.16
N GLU A 94 14.37 6.02 -9.39
CA GLU A 94 14.91 5.73 -10.72
C GLU A 94 14.40 4.37 -11.21
N VAL A 95 14.06 4.28 -12.49
CA VAL A 95 13.65 3.02 -13.13
C VAL A 95 14.89 2.12 -13.25
N ILE A 96 14.79 0.89 -12.73
CA ILE A 96 15.82 -0.15 -12.89
C ILE A 96 15.47 -1.06 -14.06
N SER A 97 14.18 -1.32 -14.25
CA SER A 97 13.69 -2.18 -15.33
C SER A 97 12.24 -1.87 -15.69
N GLY A 98 11.87 -2.24 -16.91
CA GLY A 98 10.50 -2.15 -17.40
C GLY A 98 10.11 -0.76 -17.91
N THR A 99 8.81 -0.51 -18.00
CA THR A 99 8.28 0.78 -18.50
C THR A 99 7.13 1.29 -17.62
N PRO A 100 7.44 1.70 -16.36
CA PRO A 100 6.48 2.38 -15.50
C PRO A 100 5.86 3.60 -16.17
N LYS A 101 4.62 3.90 -15.80
CA LYS A 101 3.88 5.08 -16.24
C LYS A 101 3.19 5.73 -15.05
N VAL A 102 2.87 7.00 -15.20
CA VAL A 102 2.00 7.73 -14.26
C VAL A 102 0.75 6.91 -13.98
N ASN A 103 0.32 6.89 -12.71
CA ASN A 103 -0.76 6.10 -12.13
C ASN A 103 -0.49 4.60 -11.91
N ASP A 104 0.66 4.06 -12.34
CA ASP A 104 1.05 2.73 -11.89
C ASP A 104 1.28 2.73 -10.37
N THR A 105 1.04 1.58 -9.73
CA THR A 105 1.16 1.42 -8.28
C THR A 105 2.55 0.94 -7.91
N VAL A 106 3.16 1.55 -6.90
CA VAL A 106 4.44 1.12 -6.33
C VAL A 106 4.15 0.40 -5.03
N GLU A 107 4.68 -0.80 -4.85
CA GLU A 107 4.41 -1.62 -3.67
C GLU A 107 5.65 -1.73 -2.76
N LEU A 108 5.47 -1.39 -1.48
CA LEU A 108 6.48 -1.51 -0.44
C LEU A 108 6.07 -2.58 0.57
N ILE A 109 6.93 -3.56 0.79
CA ILE A 109 6.78 -4.56 1.84
C ILE A 109 7.37 -3.97 3.13
N ARG A 110 6.54 -3.78 4.15
CA ARG A 110 7.00 -3.39 5.49
C ARG A 110 7.70 -4.59 6.14
N PRO A 111 8.87 -4.39 6.77
CA PRO A 111 9.53 -5.44 7.54
C PRO A 111 8.73 -5.85 8.78
#